data_AF-A0A3E1NY50-F1
#
_entry.id   AF-A0A3E1NY50-F1
#
_cell.length_a   1.000
_cell.length_b   1.000
_cell.length_c   1.000
_cell.angle_alpha   90.00
_cell.angle_beta   90.00
_cell.angle_gamma   90.00
#
_symmetry.space_group_name_H-M   'P 1'
#
loop_
_entity.id
_entity.type
_entity.pdbx_description
1 polymer ?
#
loop_
_entity_poly.entity_id
_entity_poly.type
_entity_poly.pdbx_seq_one_letter_code
_entity_poly.pdbx_strand_id
1 'polypeptide(L)'
;MNLRYIHQLKGWPHFQWDAGAFADLLAGVRYRQGRLLGSMEGLGCNLQDEATLQTITIDVLKSSEIEGEYLNRDQIRSSIARRLGIEVAGLIPSDRNVEGIVEMMIDATQHYDRPLTTDRLFGWQASMFPTGYNGMYKVVVGAWRKNAKDAWVFIK
;
A
#
# COMPACT_ATOMS: atom_id res chain seq x y z
N MET A 1 -25.44 -15.28 12.97
CA MET A 1 -25.62 -14.28 11.89
C MET A 1 -24.84 -14.77 10.68
N ASN A 2 -25.49 -15.12 9.57
CA ASN A 2 -24.80 -15.64 8.39
C ASN A 2 -24.20 -14.45 7.61
N LEU A 3 -22.94 -14.12 7.88
CA LEU A 3 -22.24 -13.03 7.22
C LEU A 3 -21.92 -13.45 5.78
N ARG A 4 -22.72 -12.98 4.84
CA ARG A 4 -22.46 -13.15 3.41
C ARG A 4 -21.38 -12.16 3.00
N TYR A 5 -20.30 -12.65 2.40
CA TYR A 5 -19.25 -11.76 1.88
C TYR A 5 -19.76 -10.97 0.67
N ILE A 6 -19.20 -9.77 0.45
CA ILE A 6 -19.62 -8.88 -0.65
C ILE A 6 -19.58 -9.55 -2.04
N HIS A 7 -18.59 -10.41 -2.29
CA HIS A 7 -18.44 -11.14 -3.56
C HIS A 7 -19.47 -12.26 -3.76
N GLN A 8 -20.25 -12.59 -2.73
CA GLN A 8 -21.33 -13.57 -2.78
C GLN A 8 -22.70 -12.92 -3.06
N LEU A 9 -22.75 -11.60 -3.18
CA LEU A 9 -23.98 -10.88 -3.52
C LEU A 9 -24.26 -11.00 -5.02
N LYS A 10 -25.53 -11.16 -5.39
CA LYS A 10 -25.98 -11.33 -6.79
C LYS A 10 -25.56 -10.17 -7.71
N GLY A 11 -25.38 -8.98 -7.15
CA GLY A 11 -24.97 -7.78 -7.89
C GLY A 11 -23.47 -7.62 -8.06
N TRP A 12 -22.61 -8.46 -7.46
CA TRP A 12 -21.16 -8.33 -7.61
C TRP A 12 -20.72 -8.49 -9.09
N PRO A 13 -19.80 -7.65 -9.61
CA PRO A 13 -19.11 -6.52 -8.97
C PRO A 13 -19.84 -5.17 -9.10
N HIS A 14 -21.06 -5.15 -9.66
CA HIS A 14 -21.87 -3.95 -9.91
C HIS A 14 -22.62 -3.49 -8.66
N PHE A 15 -21.92 -2.80 -7.76
CA PHE A 15 -22.50 -2.28 -6.54
C PHE A 15 -23.57 -1.22 -6.79
N GLN A 16 -24.64 -1.30 -6.01
CA GLN A 16 -25.62 -0.24 -5.85
C GLN A 16 -25.47 0.36 -4.45
N TRP A 17 -25.49 1.69 -4.36
CA TRP A 17 -25.34 2.41 -3.11
C TRP A 17 -26.24 3.65 -3.12
N ASP A 18 -26.70 4.06 -1.94
CA ASP A 18 -27.52 5.27 -1.76
C ASP A 18 -26.61 6.47 -1.60
N ALA A 19 -26.60 7.36 -2.60
CA ALA A 19 -25.78 8.56 -2.55
C ALA A 19 -26.17 9.53 -1.43
N GLY A 20 -27.46 9.60 -1.09
CA GLY A 20 -27.96 10.45 0.00
C GLY A 20 -27.41 10.02 1.35
N ALA A 21 -27.29 8.71 1.59
CA ALA A 21 -26.77 8.16 2.84
C ALA A 21 -25.30 8.52 3.12
N PHE A 22 -24.51 8.83 2.09
CA PHE A 22 -23.08 9.18 2.22
C PHE A 22 -22.76 10.65 1.97
N ALA A 23 -23.72 11.45 1.51
CA ALA A 23 -23.47 12.81 1.05
C ALA A 23 -22.75 13.66 2.11
N ASP A 24 -23.25 13.68 3.35
CA ASP A 24 -22.67 14.47 4.43
C ASP A 24 -21.29 13.97 4.86
N LEU A 25 -21.10 12.65 4.90
CA LEU A 25 -19.80 12.03 5.22
C LEU A 25 -18.76 12.37 4.15
N LEU A 26 -19.13 12.25 2.88
CA LEU A 26 -18.26 12.59 1.75
C LEU A 26 -17.92 14.08 1.73
N ALA A 27 -18.90 14.95 1.99
CA ALA A 27 -18.68 16.38 2.12
C ALA A 27 -17.67 16.70 3.24
N GLY A 28 -17.82 16.06 4.41
CA GLY A 28 -16.88 16.18 5.53
C GLY A 28 -15.47 15.72 5.19
N VAL A 29 -15.32 14.59 4.48
CA VAL A 29 -14.02 14.09 4.01
C VAL A 29 -13.39 15.06 3.02
N ARG A 30 -14.13 15.51 2.01
CA ARG A 30 -13.63 16.45 0.99
C ARG A 30 -13.20 17.78 1.59
N TYR A 31 -13.96 18.31 2.56
CA TYR A 31 -13.59 19.53 3.28
C TYR A 31 -12.25 19.38 4.01
N ARG A 32 -12.04 18.27 4.72
CA ARG A 32 -10.76 17.99 5.42
C ARG A 32 -9.61 17.77 4.43
N GLN A 33 -9.87 17.07 3.32
CA GLN A 33 -8.88 16.89 2.26
C GLN A 33 -8.44 18.24 1.67
N GLY A 34 -9.39 19.12 1.35
CA GLY A 34 -9.08 20.47 0.84
C GLY A 34 -8.27 21.31 1.83
N ARG A 35 -8.61 21.25 3.13
CA ARG A 35 -7.83 21.92 4.18
C ARG A 35 -6.39 21.40 4.27
N LEU A 36 -6.20 20.08 4.15
CA LEU A 36 -4.87 19.47 4.16
C LEU A 36 -4.06 19.93 2.95
N LEU A 37 -4.63 19.87 1.75
CA LEU A 37 -3.99 20.32 0.52
C LEU A 37 -3.58 21.80 0.59
N GLY A 38 -4.50 22.69 1.00
CA GLY A 38 -4.17 24.11 1.15
C GLY A 38 -3.10 24.38 2.22
N SER A 39 -3.04 23.56 3.27
CA SER A 39 -1.98 23.66 4.28
C SER A 39 -0.63 23.18 3.72
N MET A 40 -0.63 22.11 2.94
CA MET A 40 0.55 21.58 2.25
C MET A 40 1.12 22.56 1.22
N GLU A 41 0.25 23.20 0.43
CA GLU A 41 0.64 24.23 -0.55
C GLU A 41 1.32 25.45 0.11
N GLY A 42 0.96 25.76 1.36
CA GLY A 42 1.59 26.83 2.15
C GLY A 42 2.97 26.47 2.72
N LEU A 43 3.38 25.20 2.69
CA LEU A 43 4.71 24.76 3.11
C LEU A 43 5.75 25.00 2.00
N GLY A 44 6.99 25.31 2.38
CA GLY A 44 8.11 25.29 1.42
C GLY A 44 8.45 23.86 0.97
N CYS A 45 9.07 23.71 -0.21
CA CYS A 45 9.33 22.40 -0.83
C CYS A 45 9.98 21.39 0.13
N ASN A 46 11.02 21.79 0.87
CA ASN A 46 11.71 20.89 1.82
C ASN A 46 10.78 20.33 2.91
N LEU A 47 9.79 21.10 3.36
CA LEU A 47 8.83 20.65 4.37
C LEU A 47 7.77 19.73 3.75
N GLN A 48 7.39 19.95 2.49
CA GLN A 48 6.50 19.05 1.76
C GLN A 48 7.16 17.69 1.51
N ASP A 49 8.44 17.69 1.14
CA ASP A 49 9.24 16.49 0.94
C ASP A 49 9.37 15.69 2.24
N GLU A 50 9.71 16.36 3.36
CA GLU A 50 9.79 15.72 4.66
C GLU A 50 8.43 15.16 5.11
N ALA A 51 7.34 15.91 4.93
CA ALA A 51 5.99 15.43 5.25
C ALA A 51 5.60 14.21 4.41
N THR A 52 5.93 14.20 3.13
CA THR A 52 5.68 13.08 2.21
C THR A 52 6.50 11.85 2.62
N LEU A 53 7.80 12.04 2.86
CA LEU A 53 8.71 10.99 3.31
C LEU A 53 8.23 10.35 4.62
N GLN A 54 7.83 11.16 5.60
CA GLN A 54 7.31 10.68 6.88
C GLN A 54 6.00 9.92 6.70
N THR A 55 5.07 10.44 5.90
CA THR A 55 3.76 9.82 5.66
C THR A 55 3.92 8.43 5.04
N ILE A 56 4.67 8.31 3.95
CA ILE A 56 4.87 7.02 3.27
C ILE A 56 5.66 6.05 4.17
N THR A 57 6.63 6.55 4.95
CA THR A 57 7.36 5.71 5.92
C THR A 57 6.41 5.10 6.95
N ILE A 58 5.47 5.91 7.47
CA ILE A 58 4.47 5.44 8.45
C ILE A 58 3.51 4.45 7.79
N ASP A 59 3.03 4.74 6.58
CA ASP A 59 2.12 3.85 5.86
C ASP A 59 2.75 2.47 5.61
N VAL A 60 3.99 2.42 5.10
CA VAL A 60 4.73 1.16 4.90
C VAL A 60 4.88 0.42 6.24
N LEU A 61 5.33 1.11 7.29
CA LEU A 61 5.55 0.49 8.60
C LEU A 61 4.25 -0.10 9.16
N LYS A 62 3.15 0.66 9.12
CA LYS A 62 1.86 0.25 9.70
C LYS A 62 1.15 -0.81 8.87
N SER A 63 1.23 -0.75 7.54
CA SER A 63 0.74 -1.82 6.68
C SER A 63 1.50 -3.12 6.92
N SER A 64 2.84 -3.08 7.03
CA SER A 64 3.64 -4.26 7.36
C SER A 64 3.32 -4.82 8.75
N GLU A 65 3.16 -3.97 9.77
CA GLU A 65 2.78 -4.41 11.13
C GLU A 65 1.44 -5.15 11.16
N ILE A 66 0.47 -4.76 10.33
CA ILE A 66 -0.83 -5.45 10.21
C ILE A 66 -0.66 -6.89 9.71
N GLU A 67 0.28 -7.10 8.79
CA GLU A 67 0.66 -8.44 8.29
C GLU A 67 1.59 -9.18 9.27
N GLY A 68 2.02 -8.54 10.36
CA GLY A 68 2.91 -9.12 11.36
C GLY A 68 4.41 -8.96 11.04
N GLU A 69 4.74 -8.14 10.04
CA GLU A 69 6.10 -7.84 9.61
C GLU A 69 6.64 -6.59 10.34
N TYR A 70 7.73 -6.74 11.09
CA TYR A 70 8.37 -5.65 11.83
C TYR A 70 9.64 -5.19 11.13
N LEU A 71 9.48 -4.24 10.22
CA LEU A 71 10.57 -3.73 9.39
C LEU A 71 11.35 -2.60 10.09
N ASN A 72 12.63 -2.46 9.75
CA ASN A 72 13.45 -1.37 10.25
C ASN A 72 13.02 -0.02 9.62
N ARG A 73 12.55 0.91 10.46
CA ARG A 73 12.07 2.23 10.05
C ARG A 73 13.10 3.03 9.25
N ASP A 74 14.38 3.01 9.65
CA ASP A 74 15.43 3.80 8.99
C ASP A 74 15.78 3.23 7.63
N GLN A 75 15.68 1.91 7.46
CA GLN A 75 15.82 1.26 6.16
C GLN A 75 14.68 1.65 5.21
N ILE A 76 13.43 1.61 5.70
CA ILE A 76 12.24 2.04 4.93
C ILE A 76 12.39 3.50 4.50
N ARG A 77 12.65 4.39 5.45
CA ARG A 77 12.84 5.82 5.20
C ARG A 77 13.95 6.06 4.18
N SER A 78 15.07 5.33 4.30
CA SER A 78 16.19 5.47 3.36
C SER A 78 15.83 5.00 1.95
N SER A 79 15.08 3.91 1.81
CA SER A 79 14.61 3.41 0.51
C SER A 79 13.62 4.38 -0.15
N ILE A 80 12.65 4.92 0.61
CA ILE A 80 11.69 5.91 0.13
C ILE A 80 12.41 7.19 -0.32
N ALA A 81 13.31 7.73 0.50
CA ALA A 81 14.04 8.96 0.18
C ALA A 81 14.82 8.83 -1.15
N ARG A 82 15.50 7.70 -1.36
CA ARG A 82 16.20 7.42 -2.64
C ARG A 82 15.26 7.39 -3.83
N ARG A 83 14.07 6.79 -3.69
CA ARG A 83 13.09 6.66 -4.78
C ARG A 83 12.40 7.98 -5.14
N LEU A 84 12.19 8.82 -4.14
CA LEU A 84 11.60 10.15 -4.33
C LEU A 84 12.63 11.22 -4.71
N GLY A 85 13.92 10.89 -4.72
CA GLY A 85 14.99 11.85 -5.00
C GLY A 85 15.17 12.90 -3.90
N ILE A 86 14.73 12.59 -2.66
CA ILE A 86 14.83 13.49 -1.52
C ILE A 86 16.22 13.33 -0.89
N GLU A 87 16.98 14.43 -0.82
CA GLU A 87 18.29 14.44 -0.20
C GLU A 87 18.18 14.39 1.33
N VAL A 88 18.67 13.32 1.93
CA VAL A 88 18.67 13.11 3.38
C VAL A 88 20.04 12.63 3.82
N ALA A 89 20.56 13.18 4.92
CA ALA A 89 21.80 12.71 5.51
C ALA A 89 21.61 11.37 6.23
N GLY A 90 22.65 10.53 6.22
CA GLY A 90 22.66 9.27 6.99
C GLY A 90 21.80 8.15 6.42
N LEU A 91 21.59 8.11 5.10
CA LEU A 91 20.90 7.00 4.44
C LEU A 91 21.63 5.68 4.68
N ILE A 92 20.89 4.67 5.13
CA ILE A 92 21.43 3.32 5.35
C ILE A 92 21.00 2.36 4.22
N PRO A 93 21.81 1.34 3.88
CA PRO A 93 21.38 0.28 2.99
C PRO A 93 20.11 -0.39 3.54
N SER A 94 19.21 -0.82 2.64
CA SER A 94 18.02 -1.57 3.02
C SER A 94 18.05 -2.97 2.42
N ASP A 95 17.43 -3.93 3.10
CA ASP A 95 17.37 -5.30 2.63
C ASP A 95 16.40 -5.45 1.45
N ARG A 96 16.60 -6.48 0.61
CA ARG A 96 15.77 -6.70 -0.59
C ARG A 96 14.27 -6.81 -0.31
N ASN A 97 13.89 -7.34 0.86
CA ASN A 97 12.49 -7.42 1.27
C ASN A 97 11.89 -6.03 1.47
N VAL A 98 12.63 -5.14 2.15
CA VAL A 98 12.22 -3.73 2.35
C VAL A 98 12.12 -3.01 1.02
N GLU A 99 13.10 -3.17 0.13
CA GLU A 99 13.07 -2.54 -1.20
C GLU A 99 11.83 -2.95 -2.01
N GLY A 100 11.42 -4.23 -1.96
CA GLY A 100 10.27 -4.74 -2.70
C GLY A 100 8.92 -4.23 -2.18
N ILE A 101 8.77 -4.11 -0.85
CA ILE A 101 7.58 -3.53 -0.22
C ILE A 101 7.50 -2.02 -0.51
N VAL A 102 8.62 -1.31 -0.36
CA VAL A 102 8.68 0.13 -0.63
C VAL A 102 8.39 0.43 -2.10
N GLU A 103 8.95 -0.35 -3.03
CA GLU A 103 8.68 -0.19 -4.46
C GLU A 103 7.18 -0.36 -4.79
N MET A 104 6.54 -1.39 -4.25
CA MET A 104 5.10 -1.60 -4.42
C MET A 104 4.28 -0.45 -3.84
N MET A 105 4.60 0.00 -2.62
CA MET A 105 3.86 1.08 -1.96
C MET A 105 4.03 2.42 -2.67
N ILE A 106 5.21 2.72 -3.21
CA ILE A 106 5.44 3.91 -4.04
C ILE A 106 4.63 3.80 -5.33
N ASP A 107 4.63 2.66 -6.02
CA ASP A 107 3.82 2.50 -7.23
C ASP A 107 2.31 2.63 -6.94
N ALA A 108 1.82 2.04 -5.85
CA ALA A 108 0.42 2.11 -5.46
C ALA A 108 -0.03 3.53 -5.09
N THR A 109 0.83 4.30 -4.42
CA THR A 109 0.50 5.65 -3.93
C THR A 109 0.79 6.77 -4.93
N GLN A 110 1.76 6.60 -5.84
CA GLN A 110 2.12 7.62 -6.84
C GLN A 110 1.44 7.39 -8.19
N HIS A 111 1.08 6.14 -8.51
CA HIS A 111 0.40 5.79 -9.75
C HIS A 111 -1.01 5.25 -9.50
N TYR A 112 -1.71 5.83 -8.53
CA TYR A 112 -3.09 5.43 -8.16
C TYR A 112 -4.10 5.68 -9.29
N ASP A 113 -3.78 6.58 -10.21
CA ASP A 113 -4.54 6.94 -11.39
C ASP A 113 -4.40 5.91 -12.53
N ARG A 114 -3.38 5.04 -12.46
CA ARG A 114 -3.19 3.98 -13.44
C ARG A 114 -4.11 2.79 -13.16
N PRO A 115 -4.63 2.10 -14.19
CA PRO A 115 -5.43 0.90 -14.00
C PRO A 115 -4.70 -0.19 -13.21
N LEU A 116 -5.44 -0.93 -12.38
CA LEU A 116 -4.94 -2.14 -11.73
C LEU A 116 -5.07 -3.32 -12.71
N THR A 117 -4.02 -3.54 -13.51
CA THR A 117 -3.94 -4.69 -14.42
C THR A 117 -3.45 -5.94 -13.69
N THR A 118 -3.69 -7.11 -14.28
CA THR A 118 -3.15 -8.39 -13.78
C THR A 118 -1.63 -8.33 -13.66
N ASP A 119 -0.92 -7.81 -14.66
CA ASP A 119 0.53 -7.71 -14.65
C ASP A 119 1.04 -6.80 -13.55
N ARG A 120 0.36 -5.67 -13.30
CA ARG A 120 0.71 -4.76 -12.20
C ARG A 120 0.50 -5.43 -10.84
N LEU A 121 -0.63 -6.09 -10.66
CA LEU A 121 -0.93 -6.83 -9.43
C LEU A 121 0.08 -7.97 -9.19
N PHE A 122 0.48 -8.68 -10.26
CA PHE A 122 1.49 -9.73 -10.18
C PHE A 122 2.87 -9.17 -9.90
N GLY A 123 3.23 -8.02 -10.49
CA GLY A 123 4.48 -7.32 -10.19
C GLY A 123 4.57 -6.90 -8.72
N TRP A 124 3.50 -6.32 -8.18
CA TRP A 124 3.40 -5.99 -6.75
C TRP A 124 3.56 -7.21 -5.85
N GLN A 125 2.91 -8.32 -6.19
CA GLN A 125 3.08 -9.53 -5.39
C GLN A 125 4.48 -10.14 -5.54
N ALA A 126 5.08 -10.05 -6.73
CA ALA A 126 6.43 -10.52 -6.96
C ALA A 126 7.50 -9.71 -6.22
N SER A 127 7.32 -8.40 -6.10
CA SER A 127 8.26 -7.55 -5.37
C SER A 127 8.30 -7.90 -3.88
N MET A 128 7.19 -8.32 -3.29
CA MET A 128 7.12 -8.76 -1.89
C MET A 128 7.77 -10.12 -1.63
N PHE A 129 7.92 -10.98 -2.65
CA PHE A 129 8.49 -12.33 -2.50
C PHE A 129 9.65 -12.58 -3.49
N PRO A 130 10.74 -11.80 -3.43
CA PRO A 130 11.80 -11.84 -4.43
C PRO A 130 12.55 -13.18 -4.50
N THR A 131 12.48 -13.98 -3.44
CA THR A 131 13.10 -15.31 -3.37
C THR A 131 12.16 -16.43 -3.79
N GLY A 132 10.86 -16.17 -3.91
CA GLY A 132 9.85 -17.22 -4.04
C GLY A 132 9.40 -17.86 -2.72
N TYR A 133 9.84 -17.33 -1.57
CA TYR A 133 9.57 -17.90 -0.26
C TYR A 133 9.04 -16.85 0.73
N ASN A 134 8.15 -17.28 1.62
CA ASN A 134 7.85 -16.61 2.88
C ASN A 134 8.43 -17.48 4.01
N GLY A 135 9.53 -17.04 4.61
CA GLY A 135 10.32 -17.88 5.51
C GLY A 135 10.78 -19.17 4.82
N MET A 136 10.37 -20.32 5.36
CA MET A 136 10.69 -21.65 4.78
C MET A 136 9.64 -22.14 3.76
N TYR A 137 8.53 -21.43 3.60
CA TYR A 137 7.41 -21.86 2.78
C TYR A 137 7.51 -21.30 1.37
N LYS A 138 7.40 -22.17 0.36
CA LYS A 138 7.36 -21.75 -1.03
C LYS A 138 6.03 -21.06 -1.33
N VAL A 139 6.10 -19.92 -2.01
CA VAL A 139 4.94 -19.10 -2.39
C VAL A 139 4.78 -19.12 -3.91
N VAL A 140 3.54 -19.10 -4.39
CA VAL A 140 3.26 -18.84 -5.81
C VAL A 140 3.48 -17.34 -6.05
N VAL A 141 4.49 -17.00 -6.85
CA VAL A 141 4.90 -15.62 -7.09
C VAL A 141 4.50 -15.16 -8.49
N GLY A 142 4.00 -13.93 -8.60
CA GLY A 142 3.57 -13.28 -9.84
C GLY A 142 2.44 -14.00 -10.55
N ALA A 143 1.57 -14.71 -9.83
CA ALA A 143 0.50 -15.50 -10.42
C ALA A 143 -0.69 -15.70 -9.48
N TRP A 144 -1.84 -15.99 -10.05
CA TRP A 144 -3.01 -16.41 -9.29
C TRP A 144 -2.73 -17.69 -8.48
N ARG A 145 -3.26 -17.71 -7.27
CA ARG A 145 -3.28 -18.90 -6.41
C ARG A 145 -3.97 -20.06 -7.14
N LYS A 146 -3.37 -21.25 -7.09
CA LYS A 146 -3.92 -22.50 -7.70
C LYS A 146 -4.49 -23.46 -6.65
N ASN A 147 -4.42 -23.09 -5.38
CA ASN A 147 -4.93 -23.85 -4.26
C ASN A 147 -6.47 -23.90 -4.27
N ALA A 148 -7.02 -25.02 -3.79
CA ALA A 148 -8.45 -25.14 -3.52
C ALA A 148 -8.90 -24.06 -2.51
N LYS A 149 -10.20 -23.73 -2.53
CA LYS A 149 -10.85 -22.63 -1.78
C LYS A 149 -10.63 -22.68 -0.26
N ASP A 150 -10.22 -23.84 0.23
CA ASP A 150 -10.09 -24.28 1.61
C ASP A 150 -8.61 -24.46 2.03
N ALA A 151 -7.67 -24.35 1.10
CA ALA A 151 -6.25 -24.26 1.38
C ALA A 151 -5.86 -22.80 1.68
N TRP A 152 -6.36 -22.31 2.82
CA TRP A 152 -5.88 -21.09 3.47
C TRP A 152 -4.48 -21.33 4.03
N VAL A 153 -3.48 -21.33 3.15
CA VAL A 153 -2.12 -21.03 3.62
C VAL A 153 -2.14 -19.54 3.90
N PHE A 154 -2.19 -19.22 5.19
CA PHE A 154 -1.99 -17.89 5.70
C PHE A 154 -0.72 -17.32 5.05
N ILE A 155 -0.90 -16.32 4.19
CA ILE A 155 0.00 -15.18 4.28
C ILE A 155 -0.51 -14.50 5.56
N LYS A 156 0.09 -14.89 6.68
CA LYS A 156 0.42 -13.90 7.70
C LYS A 156 1.73 -13.33 7.18
#